data_AF-A0A2V3I4U8-F1
#
_entry.id   AF-A0A2V3I4U8-F1
#
_cell.length_a   1.000
_cell.length_b   1.000
_cell.length_c   1.000
_cell.angle_alpha   90.00
_cell.angle_beta   90.00
_cell.angle_gamma   90.00
#
_symmetry.space_group_name_H-M   'P 1'
#
loop_
_entity.id
_entity.type
_entity.pdbx_description
1 polymer ?
#
loop_
_entity_poly.entity_id
_entity_poly.type
_entity_poly.pdbx_seq_one_letter_code
_entity_poly.pdbx_strand_id
1 'polypeptide(L)' 'MTHVRSRDIETMSPEQRQDTLEELQEELLQLRAQQALGGSASNSGAYKQTRRSIARLLTRLNQGTKE' A
#
# COMPACT_ATOMS: atom_id res chain seq x y z
N MET A 1 -1.09 -0.22 8.87
CA MET A 1 -0.70 -1.65 8.91
C MET A 1 0.75 -1.82 8.43
N THR A 2 1.47 -2.84 8.89
CA THR A 2 2.95 -2.96 8.82
C THR A 2 3.54 -3.30 7.43
N HIS A 3 2.86 -2.94 6.33
CA HIS A 3 3.32 -3.12 4.95
C HIS A 3 3.28 -4.55 4.43
N VAL A 4 3.04 -4.67 3.13
CA VAL A 4 2.84 -5.97 2.47
C VAL A 4 4.11 -6.39 1.73
N ARG A 5 4.56 -7.63 1.96
CA ARG A 5 5.69 -8.22 1.23
C ARG A 5 5.18 -8.97 0.01
N SER A 6 6.03 -9.12 -1.01
CA SER A 6 5.65 -9.78 -2.26
C SER A 6 5.13 -11.20 -2.07
N ARG A 7 5.74 -11.97 -1.15
CA ARG A 7 5.30 -13.34 -0.81
C ARG A 7 3.90 -13.39 -0.20
N ASP A 8 3.53 -12.38 0.58
CA ASP A 8 2.22 -12.34 1.22
C ASP A 8 1.15 -12.04 0.16
N ILE A 9 1.47 -11.20 -0.83
CA ILE A 9 0.59 -10.87 -1.96
C ILE A 9 0.34 -12.10 -2.86
N GLU A 10 1.34 -12.96 -3.03
CA GLU A 10 1.18 -14.20 -3.81
C GLU A 10 0.12 -15.12 -3.22
N THR A 11 0.03 -15.19 -1.89
CA THR A 11 -0.96 -16.00 -1.18
C THR A 11 -2.35 -15.40 -1.10
N MET A 12 -2.52 -14.10 -1.41
CA MET A 12 -3.81 -13.42 -1.39
C MET A 12 -4.66 -13.74 -2.63
N SER A 13 -5.98 -13.83 -2.46
CA SER A 13 -6.91 -13.86 -3.59
C SER A 13 -6.95 -12.51 -4.33
N PRO A 14 -7.43 -12.45 -5.58
CA PRO A 14 -7.62 -11.19 -6.30
C PRO A 14 -8.50 -10.19 -5.54
N GLU A 15 -9.58 -10.63 -4.91
CA GLU A 15 -10.45 -9.76 -4.09
C GLU A 15 -9.68 -9.23 -2.87
N GLN A 16 -8.99 -10.11 -2.14
CA GLN A 16 -8.18 -9.71 -0.99
C GLN A 16 -7.10 -8.69 -1.35
N ARG A 17 -6.50 -8.81 -2.54
CA ARG A 17 -5.53 -7.83 -3.05
C ARG A 17 -6.17 -6.47 -3.33
N GLN A 18 -7.43 -6.44 -3.79
CA GLN A 18 -8.18 -5.20 -4.01
C GLN A 18 -8.56 -4.55 -2.67
N ASP A 19 -9.10 -5.32 -1.73
CA ASP A 19 -9.46 -4.82 -0.40
C ASP A 19 -8.22 -4.24 0.31
N THR A 20 -7.10 -4.98 0.31
CA THR A 20 -5.83 -4.52 0.91
C THR A 20 -5.31 -3.26 0.20
N LEU A 21 -5.55 -3.13 -1.11
CA LEU A 21 -5.13 -1.96 -1.88
C LEU A 21 -5.93 -0.71 -1.46
N GLU A 22 -7.24 -0.84 -1.25
CA GLU A 22 -8.10 0.26 -0.78
C GLU A 22 -7.67 0.72 0.62
N GLU A 23 -7.49 -0.21 1.55
CA GLU A 23 -7.02 0.10 2.91
C GLU A 23 -5.69 0.87 2.91
N LEU A 24 -4.74 0.47 2.07
CA LEU A 24 -3.45 1.15 1.95
C LEU A 24 -3.56 2.55 1.32
N GLN A 25 -4.53 2.77 0.42
CA GLN A 25 -4.79 4.08 -0.15
C GLN A 25 -5.39 5.04 0.88
N GLU A 26 -6.29 4.57 1.73
CA GLU A 26 -6.83 5.34 2.86
C GLU A 26 -5.72 5.71 3.86
N GLU A 27 -4.85 4.74 4.22
CA GLU A 27 -3.70 5.00 5.09
C GLU A 27 -2.75 6.04 4.46
N LEU A 28 -2.51 5.95 3.15
CA LEU A 28 -1.69 6.94 2.44
C LEU A 28 -2.32 8.34 2.47
N LEU A 29 -3.65 8.44 2.33
CA LEU A 29 -4.37 9.70 2.41
C LEU A 29 -4.21 10.35 3.78
N GLN A 30 -4.37 9.57 4.86
CA GLN A 30 -4.17 10.05 6.23
C GLN A 30 -2.73 10.52 6.46
N LEU A 31 -1.74 9.77 5.98
CA LEU A 31 -0.33 10.16 6.09
C LEU A 31 -0.03 11.45 5.32
N ARG A 32 -0.66 11.69 4.16
CA ARG A 32 -0.56 12.96 3.44
C ARG A 32 -1.18 14.11 4.20
N ALA A 33 -2.35 13.90 4.80
CA ALA A 33 -3.02 14.93 5.60
C ALA A 33 -2.16 15.32 6.81
N GLN A 34 -1.59 14.35 7.52
CA GLN A 34 -0.65 14.60 8.61
C GLN A 34 0.58 15.39 8.14
N GLN A 35 1.17 15.00 7.00
CA GLN A 35 2.32 15.72 6.44
C GLN A 35 1.98 17.18 6.10
N ALA A 36 0.80 17.43 5.52
CA ALA A 36 0.35 18.77 5.13
C ALA A 36 0.14 19.69 6.35
N LEU A 37 -0.29 19.13 7.48
CA LEU A 37 -0.49 19.85 8.75
C LEU A 37 0.82 20.11 9.52
N GLY A 38 1.99 19.79 8.94
CA GLY A 38 3.28 19.93 9.61
C GLY A 38 3.62 18.76 10.54
N GLY A 39 2.93 17.63 10.39
CA GLY A 39 3.26 16.38 11.09
C GLY A 39 4.70 15.97 10.80
N SER A 40 5.51 15.95 11.85
CA SER A 40 6.96 15.76 11.83
C SER A 40 7.43 14.54 11.02
N ALA A 41 8.71 14.59 10.61
CA ALA A 41 9.46 13.57 9.88
C ALA A 41 9.35 12.13 10.45
N SER A 42 8.83 11.98 11.67
CA SER A 42 8.47 10.73 12.36
C SER A 42 7.72 9.73 11.47
N ASN A 43 6.86 10.19 10.57
CA ASN A 43 5.99 9.31 9.75
C ASN A 43 6.48 9.15 8.31
N SER A 44 7.65 9.69 7.97
CA SER A 44 8.21 9.63 6.61
C SER A 44 8.58 8.20 6.17
N GLY A 45 8.97 7.33 7.12
CA GLY A 45 9.22 5.91 6.88
C GLY A 45 7.94 5.17 6.50
N ALA A 46 6.87 5.36 7.28
CA ALA A 46 5.56 4.80 7.02
C ALA A 46 5.03 5.24 5.65
N TYR A 47 5.11 6.53 5.32
CA TYR A 47 4.71 7.06 4.01
C TYR A 47 5.41 6.34 2.84
N LYS A 48 6.74 6.17 2.92
CA LYS A 48 7.52 5.46 1.89
C LYS A 48 7.12 3.99 1.79
N GLN A 49 6.90 3.33 2.91
CA GLN A 49 6.56 1.90 2.92
C GLN A 49 5.12 1.64 2.46
N THR A 50 4.14 2.48 2.81
CA THR A 50 2.76 2.39 2.31
C THR A 50 2.73 2.57 0.79
N ARG A 51 3.42 3.59 0.25
CA ARG A 51 3.57 3.76 -1.20
C ARG A 51 4.18 2.54 -1.90
N ARG A 52 5.20 1.92 -1.31
CA ARG A 52 5.84 0.71 -1.87
C ARG A 52 4.89 -0.49 -1.84
N SER A 53 4.07 -0.61 -0.80
CA SER A 53 3.10 -1.70 -0.67
C SER A 53 2.02 -1.60 -1.76
N ILE A 54 1.47 -0.41 -1.96
CA ILE A 54 0.52 -0.10 -3.05
C ILE A 54 1.13 -0.49 -4.41
N ALA A 55 2.38 -0.07 -4.68
CA ALA A 55 3.04 -0.37 -5.94
C ALA A 55 3.20 -1.88 -6.19
N ARG A 56 3.49 -2.68 -5.15
CA ARG A 56 3.59 -4.14 -5.27
C ARG A 56 2.24 -4.78 -5.58
N LEU A 57 1.17 -4.35 -4.91
CA LEU A 57 -0.19 -4.86 -5.17
C LEU A 57 -0.62 -4.56 -6.59
N LEU A 58 -0.47 -3.31 -7.05
CA LEU A 58 -0.79 -2.92 -8.42
C LEU A 58 0.00 -3.71 -9.46
N THR A 59 1.29 -3.97 -9.19
CA THR A 59 2.14 -4.79 -10.07
C THR A 59 1.57 -6.21 -10.20
N ARG A 60 1.18 -6.84 -9.09
CA ARG A 60 0.64 -8.20 -9.07
C ARG A 60 -0.74 -8.29 -9.72
N LEU A 61 -1.61 -7.31 -9.48
CA LEU A 61 -2.91 -7.22 -10.14
C LEU A 61 -2.75 -7.13 -11.67
N ASN A 62 -1.80 -6.33 -12.16
CA ASN A 62 -1.54 -6.17 -13.59
C ASN A 62 -0.85 -7.41 -14.22
N GLN A 63 -0.04 -8.14 -13.45
CA GLN A 63 0.57 -9.39 -13.91
C GLN A 63 -0.48 -10.49 -14.15
N GLY A 64 -1.47 -10.62 -13.26
CA GLY A 64 -2.55 -11.61 -13.43
C GLY A 64 -3.51 -11.34 -14.59
N THR A 65 -3.50 -10.14 -15.18
CA THR A 65 -4.33 -9.80 -16.36
C THR A 65 -3.63 -10.06 -17.70
N LYS A 66 -2.33 -10.41 -17.68
CA LYS A 66 -1.49 -10.55 -18.89
C LYS A 66 -1.16 -12.00 -19.27
N GLU A 67 -1.64 -12.98 -18.51
CA GLU A 67 -1.66 -14.39 -18.91
C GLU A 67 -3.01 -14.73 -19.54
#